data_AF-A0A945TE69-F1
#
_entry.id   AF-A0A945TE69-F1
#
_cell.length_a   1.000
_cell.length_b   1.000
_cell.length_c   1.000
_cell.angle_alpha   90.00
_cell.angle_beta   90.00
_cell.angle_gamma   90.00
#
_symmetry.space_group_name_H-M   'P 1'
#
loop_
_entity.id
_entity.type
_entity.pdbx_description
1 polymer ?
#
loop_
_entity_poly.entity_id
_entity_poly.type
_entity_poly.pdbx_seq_one_letter_code
_entity_poly.pdbx_strand_id
1 'polypeptide(L)'
;MSNSDRLIALIATGILLSAGYFLLNDPSEQPWTRDEKKTLESLWIGNLSQPPIDSSNAVAANVNAAKLGHKLFFDPRLSVNGQVSCSTCHQPSRQFSDGMARGFAIGEAQRNTPSIVGSAYSPWFYWDGRKDSLWAQALAPLEHKLEHGGNRMAYIRFISGDEVYRPMYQELFGDLPDVSDPVRFPVNAAPGDNPEWNKAWQAMANEDQHSITRAF
;
A
#
# COMPACT_ATOMS: atom_id res chain seq x y z
N MET A 1 -39.29 -22.10 55.92
CA MET A 1 -38.22 -21.67 54.99
C MET A 1 -37.52 -20.49 55.60
N SER A 2 -36.21 -20.60 55.80
CA SER A 2 -35.37 -19.51 56.27
C SER A 2 -35.21 -18.45 55.17
N ASN A 3 -34.82 -17.22 55.55
CA ASN A 3 -34.55 -16.16 54.57
C ASN A 3 -33.41 -16.55 53.61
N SER A 4 -32.46 -17.38 54.05
CA SER A 4 -31.40 -17.93 53.20
C SER A 4 -31.94 -18.91 52.15
N ASP A 5 -32.93 -19.75 52.48
CA ASP A 5 -33.52 -20.70 51.52
C ASP A 5 -34.26 -19.95 50.39
N ARG A 6 -34.92 -18.83 50.72
CA ARG A 6 -35.60 -17.99 49.73
C ARG A 6 -34.61 -17.28 48.81
N LEU A 7 -33.49 -16.81 49.35
CA LEU A 7 -32.45 -16.15 48.56
C LEU A 7 -31.76 -17.14 47.61
N ILE A 8 -31.44 -18.35 48.08
CA ILE A 8 -30.83 -19.40 47.26
C ILE A 8 -31.80 -19.82 46.13
N ALA A 9 -33.09 -19.99 46.44
CA ALA A 9 -34.09 -20.33 45.42
C ALA A 9 -34.25 -19.24 44.35
N LEU A 10 -34.21 -17.96 44.73
CA LEU A 10 -34.28 -16.83 43.79
C LEU A 10 -33.03 -16.77 42.89
N ILE A 11 -31.84 -16.96 43.45
CA ILE A 11 -30.58 -16.98 42.69
C ILE A 11 -30.55 -18.16 41.72
N ALA A 12 -30.92 -19.36 42.18
CA ALA A 12 -30.97 -20.55 41.32
C ALA A 12 -31.98 -20.40 40.18
N THR A 13 -33.15 -19.81 40.45
CA THR A 13 -34.15 -19.52 39.41
C THR A 13 -33.62 -18.48 38.42
N GLY A 14 -32.94 -17.42 38.89
CA GLY A 14 -32.32 -16.42 38.03
C GLY A 14 -31.24 -16.99 37.11
N ILE A 15 -30.40 -17.90 37.63
CA ILE A 15 -29.36 -18.59 36.85
C ILE A 15 -29.96 -19.55 35.82
N LEU A 16 -31.01 -20.29 36.19
CA LEU A 16 -31.70 -21.19 35.26
C LEU A 16 -32.42 -20.42 34.14
N LEU A 17 -33.05 -19.29 34.47
CA LEU A 17 -33.69 -18.43 33.48
C LEU A 17 -32.68 -17.77 32.55
N SER A 18 -31.52 -17.31 33.05
CA SER A 18 -30.48 -16.73 32.20
C SER A 18 -29.80 -17.77 31.32
N ALA A 19 -29.46 -18.94 31.87
CA ALA A 19 -28.91 -20.06 31.09
C ALA A 19 -29.91 -20.54 30.03
N GLY A 20 -31.19 -20.65 30.37
CA GLY A 20 -32.26 -20.97 29.41
C GLY A 20 -32.40 -19.92 28.31
N TYR A 21 -32.29 -18.64 28.64
CA TYR A 21 -32.33 -17.55 27.65
C TYR A 21 -31.17 -17.63 26.64
N PHE A 22 -29.95 -17.89 27.08
CA PHE A 22 -28.79 -18.03 26.19
C PHE A 22 -28.76 -19.34 25.42
N LEU A 23 -29.30 -20.43 25.97
CA LEU A 23 -29.44 -21.71 25.26
C LEU A 23 -30.53 -21.66 24.17
N LEU A 24 -31.57 -20.85 24.37
CA LEU A 24 -32.67 -20.67 23.41
C LEU A 24 -32.43 -19.52 22.43
N ASN A 25 -31.57 -18.55 22.77
CA ASN A 25 -31.20 -17.43 21.93
C ASN A 25 -29.67 -17.39 21.79
N ASP A 26 -29.10 -18.30 21.01
CA ASP A 26 -27.69 -18.20 20.61
C ASP A 26 -27.53 -16.96 19.71
N PRO A 27 -26.84 -15.89 20.13
CA PRO A 27 -26.66 -14.70 19.31
C PRO A 27 -25.81 -14.96 18.07
N SER A 28 -25.10 -16.10 18.00
CA SER A 28 -24.33 -16.55 16.83
C SER A 28 -25.20 -17.25 15.78
N GLU A 29 -26.42 -17.66 16.14
CA GLU A 29 -27.45 -18.16 15.23
C GLU A 29 -28.45 -17.05 14.86
N GLN A 30 -27.97 -15.94 14.30
CA GLN A 30 -28.84 -15.11 13.46
C GLN A 30 -28.78 -15.72 12.05
N PRO A 31 -29.72 -16.60 11.64
CA PRO A 31 -29.66 -17.18 10.31
C PRO A 31 -29.95 -16.07 9.30
N TRP A 32 -28.90 -15.54 8.69
CA TRP A 32 -29.02 -14.63 7.56
C TRP A 32 -30.03 -15.19 6.56
N THR A 33 -31.02 -14.39 6.22
CA THR A 33 -31.98 -14.69 5.18
C THR A 33 -31.25 -14.94 3.85
N ARG A 34 -31.93 -15.59 2.91
CA ARG A 34 -31.36 -15.85 1.58
C ARG A 34 -30.94 -14.55 0.87
N ASP A 35 -31.73 -13.49 1.04
CA ASP A 35 -31.49 -12.20 0.42
C ASP A 35 -30.31 -11.46 1.08
N GLU A 36 -30.17 -11.56 2.41
CA GLU A 36 -28.99 -11.02 3.11
C GLU A 36 -27.71 -11.76 2.70
N LYS A 37 -27.74 -13.10 2.62
CA LYS A 37 -26.59 -13.87 2.12
C LYS A 37 -26.20 -13.44 0.70
N LYS A 38 -27.19 -13.32 -0.19
CA LYS A 38 -26.98 -12.83 -1.56
C LYS A 38 -26.40 -11.41 -1.58
N THR A 39 -26.82 -10.55 -0.66
CA THR A 39 -26.29 -9.19 -0.51
C THR A 39 -24.82 -9.24 -0.06
N LEU A 40 -24.49 -10.02 0.97
CA LEU A 40 -23.11 -10.18 1.44
C LEU A 40 -22.19 -10.75 0.35
N GLU A 41 -22.66 -11.74 -0.42
CA GLU A 41 -21.95 -12.28 -1.58
C GLU A 41 -21.73 -11.23 -2.68
N SER A 42 -22.66 -10.28 -2.86
CA SER A 42 -22.50 -9.17 -3.80
C SER A 42 -21.45 -8.14 -3.36
N LEU A 43 -21.17 -8.06 -2.06
CA LEU A 43 -20.17 -7.17 -1.48
C LEU A 43 -18.77 -7.81 -1.38
N TRP A 44 -18.65 -9.08 -1.74
CA TRP A 44 -17.37 -9.78 -1.72
C TRP A 44 -16.49 -9.36 -2.90
N ILE A 45 -15.22 -9.06 -2.62
CA ILE A 45 -14.24 -8.66 -3.64
C ILE A 45 -14.08 -9.68 -4.78
N GLY A 46 -14.29 -10.97 -4.50
CA GLY A 46 -14.25 -12.04 -5.51
C GLY A 46 -15.40 -11.99 -6.52
N ASN A 47 -16.43 -11.20 -6.25
CA ASN A 47 -17.57 -11.00 -7.14
C ASN A 47 -17.47 -9.69 -7.96
N LEU A 48 -16.38 -8.94 -7.81
CA LEU A 48 -16.14 -7.74 -8.62
C LEU A 48 -15.78 -8.16 -10.06
N SER A 49 -16.25 -7.37 -11.03
CA SER A 49 -15.81 -7.47 -12.42
C SER A 49 -14.34 -7.12 -12.57
N GLN A 50 -13.77 -7.20 -13.77
CA GLN A 50 -12.41 -6.70 -14.00
C GLN A 50 -12.26 -5.24 -13.54
N PRO A 51 -11.08 -4.85 -13.01
CA PRO A 51 -10.80 -3.47 -12.65
C PRO A 51 -11.03 -2.50 -13.82
N PRO A 52 -11.44 -1.24 -13.53
CA PRO A 52 -11.53 -0.21 -14.56
C PRO A 52 -10.20 -0.04 -15.30
N ILE A 53 -10.29 0.28 -16.59
CA ILE A 53 -9.11 0.62 -17.39
C ILE A 53 -8.59 1.99 -16.93
N ASP A 54 -7.34 2.05 -16.48
CA ASP A 54 -6.62 3.29 -16.24
C ASP A 54 -5.94 3.76 -17.53
N SER A 55 -6.52 4.75 -18.20
CA SER A 55 -5.98 5.31 -19.45
C SER A 55 -4.66 6.06 -19.27
N SER A 56 -4.28 6.40 -18.03
CA SER A 56 -3.01 7.05 -17.72
C SER A 56 -1.85 6.06 -17.56
N ASN A 57 -2.14 4.75 -17.48
CA ASN A 57 -1.15 3.69 -17.36
C ASN A 57 -1.14 2.80 -18.62
N ALA A 58 -0.24 3.12 -19.56
CA ALA A 58 -0.10 2.41 -20.83
C ALA A 58 0.26 0.92 -20.70
N VAL A 59 0.82 0.50 -19.55
CA VAL A 59 1.28 -0.87 -19.32
C VAL A 59 0.44 -1.62 -18.28
N ALA A 60 -0.72 -1.10 -17.89
CA ALA A 60 -1.56 -1.67 -16.82
C ALA A 60 -1.94 -3.16 -17.05
N ALA A 61 -2.19 -3.54 -18.30
CA ALA A 61 -2.54 -4.91 -18.68
C ALA A 61 -1.32 -5.78 -19.09
N ASN A 62 -0.09 -5.24 -19.01
CA ASN A 62 1.11 -5.94 -19.45
C ASN A 62 1.66 -6.86 -18.33
N VAL A 63 1.76 -8.16 -18.61
CA VAL A 63 2.27 -9.16 -17.65
C VAL A 63 3.72 -8.91 -17.23
N ASN A 64 4.57 -8.36 -18.11
CA ASN A 64 5.95 -8.05 -17.78
C ASN A 64 6.05 -6.80 -16.89
N ALA A 65 5.14 -5.84 -17.03
CA ALA A 65 4.99 -4.74 -16.08
C ALA A 65 4.56 -5.25 -14.70
N ALA A 66 3.61 -6.20 -14.64
CA ALA A 66 3.23 -6.83 -13.38
C ALA A 66 4.39 -7.59 -12.72
N LYS A 67 5.24 -8.28 -13.49
CA LYS A 67 6.45 -8.94 -12.97
C LYS A 67 7.49 -7.94 -12.44
N LEU A 68 7.73 -6.84 -13.15
CA LEU A 68 8.61 -5.76 -12.70
C LEU A 68 8.09 -5.15 -11.39
N GLY A 69 6.83 -4.75 -11.37
CA GLY A 69 6.17 -4.19 -10.19
C GLY A 69 6.21 -5.16 -9.00
N HIS A 70 5.96 -6.45 -9.21
CA HIS A 70 6.07 -7.46 -8.17
C HIS A 70 7.50 -7.53 -7.60
N LYS A 71 8.54 -7.51 -8.42
CA LYS A 71 9.93 -7.50 -7.91
C LYS A 71 10.20 -6.27 -7.07
N LEU A 72 9.85 -5.09 -7.57
CA LEU A 72 10.04 -3.82 -6.87
C LEU A 72 9.28 -3.79 -5.52
N PHE A 73 8.05 -4.30 -5.49
CA PHE A 73 7.20 -4.31 -4.29
C PHE A 73 7.86 -5.02 -3.08
N PHE A 74 8.66 -6.04 -3.34
CA PHE A 74 9.33 -6.85 -2.32
C PHE A 74 10.83 -6.54 -2.17
N ASP A 75 11.38 -5.56 -2.90
CA ASP A 75 12.81 -5.28 -2.88
C ASP A 75 13.18 -4.23 -1.82
N PRO A 76 13.89 -4.60 -0.74
CA PRO A 76 14.26 -3.66 0.30
C PRO A 76 15.37 -2.69 -0.14
N ARG A 77 16.08 -2.98 -1.24
CA ARG A 77 17.14 -2.12 -1.80
C ARG A 77 16.59 -0.78 -2.30
N LEU A 78 15.27 -0.67 -2.48
CA LEU A 78 14.62 0.61 -2.81
C LEU A 78 14.68 1.61 -1.65
N SER A 79 14.74 1.16 -0.41
CA SER A 79 14.91 2.09 0.71
C SER A 79 16.36 2.50 0.92
N VAL A 80 16.58 3.73 1.37
CA VAL A 80 17.94 4.25 1.61
C VAL A 80 18.71 3.51 2.70
N ASN A 81 18.02 2.78 3.58
CA ASN A 81 18.65 1.94 4.61
C ASN A 81 18.72 0.45 4.22
N GLY A 82 18.26 0.09 3.01
CA GLY A 82 18.27 -1.27 2.48
C GLY A 82 17.39 -2.28 3.23
N GLN A 83 16.41 -1.81 4.03
CA GLN A 83 15.62 -2.65 4.94
C GLN A 83 14.09 -2.53 4.72
N VAL A 84 13.62 -1.51 4.00
CA VAL A 84 12.20 -1.25 3.75
C VAL A 84 11.85 -1.53 2.29
N SER A 85 10.80 -2.32 2.08
CA SER A 85 10.12 -2.50 0.79
C SER A 85 8.65 -2.08 0.95
N CYS A 86 7.89 -2.02 -0.15
CA CYS A 86 6.45 -1.78 -0.07
C CYS A 86 5.75 -2.84 0.80
N SER A 87 6.22 -4.09 0.72
CA SER A 87 5.71 -5.22 1.51
C SER A 87 5.98 -5.13 3.02
N THR A 88 6.91 -4.28 3.46
CA THR A 88 7.17 -4.02 4.89
C THR A 88 5.92 -3.46 5.57
N CYS A 89 5.24 -2.51 4.90
CA CYS A 89 4.01 -1.89 5.40
C CYS A 89 2.75 -2.59 4.86
N HIS A 90 2.79 -3.10 3.62
CA HIS A 90 1.66 -3.77 2.97
C HIS A 90 1.83 -5.29 3.00
N GLN A 91 1.69 -5.89 4.19
CA GLN A 91 2.05 -7.29 4.42
C GLN A 91 0.94 -8.24 3.93
N PRO A 92 1.22 -9.21 3.04
CA PRO A 92 0.20 -10.15 2.54
C PRO A 92 -0.52 -10.92 3.65
N SER A 93 0.19 -11.32 4.70
CA SER A 93 -0.35 -12.02 5.88
C SER A 93 -1.33 -11.19 6.72
N ARG A 94 -1.37 -9.87 6.49
CA ARG A 94 -2.25 -8.91 7.17
C ARG A 94 -3.14 -8.17 6.18
N GLN A 95 -3.59 -8.87 5.14
CA GLN A 95 -4.44 -8.31 4.09
C GLN A 95 -3.82 -7.06 3.45
N PHE A 96 -2.50 -7.09 3.24
CA PHE A 96 -1.72 -5.98 2.70
C PHE A 96 -1.82 -4.66 3.50
N SER A 97 -1.88 -4.78 4.82
CA SER A 97 -1.67 -3.70 5.79
C SER A 97 -0.56 -4.09 6.78
N ASP A 98 -0.24 -3.24 7.76
CA ASP A 98 0.70 -3.57 8.84
C ASP A 98 -0.01 -3.92 10.15
N GLY A 99 -1.31 -3.63 10.25
CA GLY A 99 -2.11 -3.82 11.47
C GLY A 99 -1.69 -2.92 12.63
N MET A 100 -1.04 -1.78 12.35
CA MET A 100 -0.59 -0.81 13.35
C MET A 100 -1.53 0.41 13.41
N ALA A 101 -1.63 1.07 14.56
CA ALA A 101 -2.40 2.32 14.69
C ALA A 101 -1.81 3.46 13.86
N ARG A 102 -0.49 3.41 13.64
CA ARG A 102 0.29 4.28 12.76
C ARG A 102 1.31 3.42 12.05
N GLY A 103 1.50 3.66 10.75
CA GLY A 103 2.47 2.91 9.98
C GLY A 103 3.91 3.17 10.42
N PHE A 104 4.79 2.21 10.23
CA PHE A 104 6.20 2.33 10.59
C PHE A 104 7.09 1.70 9.53
N ALA A 105 8.05 2.49 9.02
CA ALA A 105 9.06 2.05 8.07
C ALA A 105 10.45 2.56 8.50
N ILE A 106 11.01 3.58 7.83
CA ILE A 106 12.17 4.30 8.33
C ILE A 106 11.80 5.10 9.59
N GLY A 107 10.57 5.63 9.64
CA GLY A 107 10.01 6.27 10.83
C GLY A 107 8.51 6.04 10.97
N GLU A 108 7.94 6.57 12.05
CA GLU A 108 6.49 6.49 12.32
C GLU A 108 5.71 7.49 11.45
N ALA A 109 4.75 6.99 10.68
CA ALA A 109 3.85 7.79 9.88
C ALA A 109 2.72 8.43 10.71
N GLN A 110 2.05 9.45 10.17
CA GLN A 110 0.97 10.14 10.88
C GLN A 110 -0.34 9.34 10.95
N ARG A 111 -0.52 8.35 10.08
CA ARG A 111 -1.74 7.52 9.96
C ARG A 111 -1.36 6.05 9.84
N ASN A 112 -2.31 5.15 10.04
CA ASN A 112 -2.10 3.72 9.79
C ASN A 112 -1.91 3.44 8.29
N THR A 113 -1.26 2.33 7.99
CA THR A 113 -1.12 1.86 6.60
C THR A 113 -2.46 1.31 6.11
N PRO A 114 -3.07 1.89 5.05
CA PRO A 114 -4.29 1.35 4.49
C PRO A 114 -4.01 -0.01 3.82
N SER A 115 -5.01 -0.90 3.84
CA SER A 115 -4.94 -2.10 2.98
C SER A 115 -4.94 -1.67 1.51
N ILE A 116 -4.17 -2.37 0.68
CA ILE A 116 -4.20 -2.22 -0.79
C ILE A 116 -5.07 -3.29 -1.46
N VAL A 117 -5.76 -4.14 -0.70
CA VAL A 117 -6.74 -5.08 -1.27
C VAL A 117 -7.89 -4.29 -1.89
N GLY A 118 -8.16 -4.53 -3.17
CA GLY A 118 -9.22 -3.82 -3.90
C GLY A 118 -8.85 -2.40 -4.35
N SER A 119 -7.61 -1.94 -4.15
CA SER A 119 -7.17 -0.60 -4.55
C SER A 119 -7.33 -0.35 -6.05
N ALA A 120 -7.26 -1.38 -6.88
CA ALA A 120 -7.51 -1.31 -8.32
C ALA A 120 -8.91 -0.82 -8.72
N TYR A 121 -9.88 -0.83 -7.80
CA TYR A 121 -11.24 -0.32 -8.01
C TYR A 121 -11.47 1.08 -7.43
N SER A 122 -10.48 1.65 -6.74
CA SER A 122 -10.61 2.98 -6.13
C SER A 122 -10.20 4.07 -7.14
N PRO A 123 -10.99 5.15 -7.28
CA PRO A 123 -10.58 6.32 -8.06
C PRO A 123 -9.65 7.28 -7.30
N TRP A 124 -9.55 7.14 -5.98
CA TRP A 124 -8.75 8.03 -5.12
C TRP A 124 -7.90 7.22 -4.13
N PHE A 125 -6.69 7.70 -3.88
CA PHE A 125 -5.70 7.03 -3.05
C PHE A 125 -5.16 7.94 -1.95
N TYR A 126 -4.57 7.30 -0.93
CA TYR A 126 -4.32 7.86 0.41
C TYR A 126 -5.60 8.11 1.22
N TRP A 127 -5.43 8.25 2.53
CA TRP A 127 -6.50 8.57 3.47
C TRP A 127 -7.19 9.92 3.23
N ASP A 128 -6.56 10.84 2.50
CA ASP A 128 -7.09 12.16 2.15
C ASP A 128 -7.50 12.25 0.66
N GLY A 129 -7.38 11.17 -0.10
CA GLY A 129 -7.75 11.12 -1.52
C GLY A 129 -6.88 11.98 -2.43
N ARG A 130 -5.69 12.44 -2.00
CA ARG A 130 -4.88 13.42 -2.74
C ARG A 130 -4.23 12.89 -4.04
N LYS A 131 -4.40 11.61 -4.35
CA LYS A 131 -3.89 10.97 -5.56
C LYS A 131 -5.04 10.34 -6.32
N ASP A 132 -5.02 10.49 -7.63
CA ASP A 132 -6.07 10.12 -8.58
C ASP A 132 -5.78 8.81 -9.34
N SER A 133 -4.60 8.22 -9.12
CA SER A 133 -4.16 6.99 -9.78
C SER A 133 -3.22 6.18 -8.90
N LEU A 134 -3.20 4.86 -9.10
CA LEU A 134 -2.32 3.94 -8.37
C LEU A 134 -0.85 4.26 -8.61
N TRP A 135 -0.48 4.54 -9.86
CA TRP A 135 0.92 4.83 -10.20
C TRP A 135 1.38 6.14 -9.56
N ALA A 136 0.55 7.20 -9.56
CA ALA A 136 0.92 8.46 -8.92
C ALA A 136 0.99 8.36 -7.39
N GLN A 137 0.23 7.42 -6.78
CA GLN A 137 0.38 7.08 -5.37
C GLN A 137 1.70 6.36 -5.11
N ALA A 138 2.06 5.36 -5.91
CA ALA A 138 3.25 4.53 -5.72
C ALA A 138 4.58 5.32 -5.76
N LEU A 139 4.63 6.45 -6.49
CA LEU A 139 5.82 7.30 -6.57
C LEU A 139 6.14 8.04 -5.26
N ALA A 140 5.12 8.42 -4.49
CA ALA A 140 5.32 9.28 -3.32
C ALA A 140 6.05 8.59 -2.14
N PRO A 141 5.75 7.32 -1.77
CA PRO A 141 6.48 6.56 -0.75
C PRO A 141 7.98 6.47 -1.00
N LEU A 142 8.38 6.40 -2.29
CA LEU A 142 9.77 6.27 -2.70
C LEU A 142 10.62 7.47 -2.24
N GLU A 143 10.08 8.69 -2.29
CA GLU A 143 10.78 9.92 -1.91
C GLU A 143 10.41 10.40 -0.49
N HIS A 144 9.51 9.73 0.21
CA HIS A 144 9.08 10.15 1.54
C HIS A 144 10.06 9.67 2.63
N LYS A 145 10.61 10.62 3.41
CA LYS A 145 11.68 10.38 4.41
C LYS A 145 11.36 9.38 5.51
N LEU A 146 10.08 9.17 5.82
CA LEU A 146 9.65 8.20 6.85
C LEU A 146 9.32 6.83 6.25
N GLU A 147 9.27 6.71 4.92
CA GLU A 147 8.92 5.50 4.19
C GLU A 147 10.16 4.87 3.55
N HIS A 148 10.44 5.09 2.26
CA HIS A 148 11.68 4.62 1.62
C HIS A 148 12.84 5.61 1.72
N GLY A 149 12.53 6.91 1.83
CA GLY A 149 13.49 7.98 2.03
C GLY A 149 14.47 8.22 0.88
N GLY A 150 14.18 7.74 -0.33
CA GLY A 150 15.04 7.90 -1.51
C GLY A 150 14.81 9.20 -2.28
N ASN A 151 15.37 9.27 -3.49
CA ASN A 151 15.17 10.36 -4.45
C ASN A 151 15.26 9.83 -5.89
N ARG A 152 14.54 10.43 -6.82
CA ARG A 152 14.44 9.95 -8.22
C ARG A 152 15.78 9.77 -8.92
N MET A 153 16.75 10.66 -8.72
CA MET A 153 18.07 10.45 -9.34
C MET A 153 18.74 9.17 -8.86
N ALA A 154 18.70 8.89 -7.55
CA ALA A 154 19.24 7.67 -7.00
C ALA A 154 18.50 6.43 -7.54
N TYR A 155 17.17 6.51 -7.71
CA TYR A 155 16.39 5.41 -8.30
C TYR A 155 16.72 5.16 -9.77
N ILE A 156 16.85 6.21 -10.60
CA ILE A 156 17.27 6.05 -11.99
C ILE A 156 18.66 5.44 -12.07
N ARG A 157 19.59 5.84 -11.19
CA ARG A 157 20.92 5.22 -11.10
C ARG A 157 20.86 3.77 -10.66
N PHE A 158 19.98 3.44 -9.72
CA PHE A 158 19.77 2.06 -9.25
C PHE A 158 19.22 1.17 -10.36
N ILE A 159 18.10 1.56 -10.98
CA ILE A 159 17.45 0.80 -12.05
C ILE A 159 18.36 0.73 -13.28
N SER A 160 19.02 1.83 -13.63
CA SER A 160 20.03 1.82 -14.68
C SER A 160 21.21 0.94 -14.29
N GLY A 161 21.72 0.93 -13.06
CA GLY A 161 22.90 0.13 -12.69
C GLY A 161 22.65 -1.37 -12.49
N ASP A 162 21.41 -1.79 -12.26
CA ASP A 162 21.08 -3.17 -11.88
C ASP A 162 20.88 -4.08 -13.10
N GLU A 163 21.59 -5.22 -13.13
CA GLU A 163 21.58 -6.17 -14.25
C GLU A 163 20.23 -6.85 -14.48
N VAL A 164 19.34 -6.85 -13.48
CA VAL A 164 18.00 -7.42 -13.57
C VAL A 164 16.99 -6.33 -13.93
N TYR A 165 17.03 -5.18 -13.25
CA TYR A 165 16.02 -4.15 -13.46
C TYR A 165 16.19 -3.37 -14.76
N ARG A 166 17.42 -3.08 -15.19
CA ARG A 166 17.69 -2.37 -16.45
C ARG A 166 16.96 -3.03 -17.64
N PRO A 167 17.18 -4.32 -17.96
CA PRO A 167 16.51 -4.94 -19.12
C PRO A 167 14.99 -5.03 -18.94
N MET A 168 14.49 -5.31 -17.72
CA MET A 168 13.05 -5.36 -17.46
C MET A 168 12.36 -4.01 -17.67
N TYR A 169 13.03 -2.93 -17.26
CA TYR A 169 12.54 -1.57 -17.49
C TYR A 169 12.55 -1.23 -18.98
N GLN A 170 13.69 -1.46 -19.67
CA GLN A 170 13.84 -1.09 -21.08
C GLN A 170 12.90 -1.84 -22.01
N GLU A 171 12.54 -3.07 -21.68
CA GLU A 171 11.52 -3.84 -22.41
C GLU A 171 10.16 -3.14 -22.43
N LEU A 172 9.81 -2.42 -21.36
CA LEU A 172 8.49 -1.80 -21.17
C LEU A 172 8.45 -0.33 -21.58
N PHE A 173 9.52 0.42 -21.30
CA PHE A 173 9.53 1.88 -21.37
C PHE A 173 10.57 2.44 -22.34
N GLY A 174 11.41 1.59 -22.94
CA GLY A 174 12.52 2.01 -23.78
C GLY A 174 13.74 2.44 -22.98
N ASP A 175 14.68 3.11 -23.65
CA ASP A 175 15.99 3.41 -23.07
C ASP A 175 15.92 4.36 -21.87
N LEU A 176 16.70 4.03 -20.84
CA LEU A 176 16.95 4.90 -19.70
C LEU A 176 17.88 6.05 -20.11
N PRO A 177 17.77 7.23 -19.49
CA PRO A 177 18.72 8.31 -19.71
C PRO A 177 20.13 7.90 -19.29
N ASP A 178 21.13 8.31 -20.07
CA ASP A 178 22.53 8.13 -19.73
C ASP A 178 22.93 9.10 -18.61
N VAL A 179 23.03 8.56 -17.40
CA VAL A 179 23.40 9.30 -16.18
C VAL A 179 24.88 9.09 -15.81
N SER A 180 25.73 8.72 -16.76
CA SER A 180 27.16 8.45 -16.50
C SER A 180 27.96 9.69 -16.10
N ASP A 181 27.59 10.88 -16.58
CA ASP A 181 28.21 12.15 -16.20
C ASP A 181 27.68 12.65 -14.84
N PRO A 182 28.49 12.61 -13.76
CA PRO A 182 28.04 13.01 -12.42
C PRO A 182 27.94 14.53 -12.24
N VAL A 183 28.51 15.33 -13.15
CA VAL A 183 28.41 16.80 -13.12
C VAL A 183 27.07 17.23 -13.68
N ARG A 184 26.66 16.64 -14.82
CA ARG A 184 25.34 16.87 -15.41
C ARG A 184 24.22 16.21 -14.60
N PHE A 185 24.45 14.99 -14.12
CA PHE A 185 23.48 14.21 -13.36
C PHE A 185 24.03 13.94 -11.94
N PRO A 186 23.66 14.71 -10.92
CA PRO A 186 24.12 14.45 -9.55
C PRO A 186 23.70 13.06 -9.05
N VAL A 187 24.42 12.53 -8.05
CA VAL A 187 24.10 11.22 -7.44
C VAL A 187 22.72 11.25 -6.77
N ASN A 188 22.43 12.33 -6.06
CA ASN A 188 21.15 12.55 -5.38
C ASN A 188 20.57 13.89 -5.80
N ALA A 189 19.37 13.86 -6.38
CA ALA A 189 18.58 15.05 -6.66
C ALA A 189 17.12 14.66 -6.86
N ALA A 190 16.24 15.50 -6.32
CA ALA A 190 14.80 15.44 -6.48
C ALA A 190 14.21 16.81 -6.10
N PRO A 191 13.10 17.22 -6.70
CA PRO A 191 12.33 18.35 -6.19
C PRO A 191 11.72 17.98 -4.82
N GLY A 192 11.51 18.98 -3.95
CA GLY A 192 10.80 18.80 -2.68
C GLY A 192 11.53 19.36 -1.47
N ASP A 193 11.23 18.80 -0.30
CA ASP A 193 11.56 19.40 1.00
C ASP A 193 13.01 19.18 1.45
N ASN A 194 13.74 18.22 0.87
CA ASN A 194 15.17 18.05 1.17
C ASN A 194 15.96 19.18 0.49
N PRO A 195 16.57 20.13 1.25
CA PRO A 195 17.18 21.31 0.65
C PRO A 195 18.38 21.00 -0.23
N GLU A 196 19.16 19.96 0.11
CA GLU A 196 20.35 19.57 -0.64
C GLU A 196 19.96 18.93 -1.98
N TRP A 197 19.03 17.99 -1.96
CA TRP A 197 18.56 17.33 -3.19
C TRP A 197 17.79 18.27 -4.09
N ASN A 198 16.97 19.16 -3.52
CA ASN A 198 16.25 20.16 -4.29
C ASN A 198 17.20 21.18 -4.91
N LYS A 199 18.23 21.64 -4.17
CA LYS A 199 19.26 22.52 -4.74
C LYS A 199 19.99 21.84 -5.90
N ALA A 200 20.37 20.58 -5.76
CA ALA A 200 21.00 19.80 -6.83
C ALA A 200 20.07 19.64 -8.04
N TRP A 201 18.78 19.37 -7.80
CA TRP A 201 17.77 19.25 -8.85
C TRP A 201 17.62 20.55 -9.66
N GLN A 202 17.44 21.68 -8.97
CA GLN A 202 17.28 22.99 -9.59
C GLN A 202 18.53 23.47 -10.35
N ALA A 203 19.70 22.88 -10.08
CA ALA A 203 20.93 23.17 -10.81
C ALA A 203 21.05 22.39 -12.14
N MET A 204 20.26 21.34 -12.34
CA MET A 204 20.22 20.57 -13.59
C MET A 204 19.52 21.37 -14.69
N ALA A 205 19.86 21.10 -15.95
CA ALA A 205 19.13 21.66 -17.09
C ALA A 205 17.67 21.19 -17.08
N ASN A 206 16.74 22.04 -17.53
CA ASN A 206 15.31 21.71 -17.55
C ASN A 206 15.03 20.42 -18.36
N GLU A 207 15.74 20.23 -19.47
CA GLU A 207 15.62 19.01 -20.28
C GLU A 207 16.05 17.74 -19.53
N ASP A 208 17.09 17.84 -18.70
CA ASP A 208 17.57 16.74 -17.87
C ASP A 208 16.58 16.43 -16.75
N GLN A 209 16.02 17.46 -16.10
CA GLN A 209 14.95 17.29 -15.12
C GLN A 209 13.72 16.59 -15.72
N HIS A 210 13.34 16.96 -16.95
CA HIS A 210 12.22 16.34 -17.67
C HIS A 210 12.53 14.89 -18.05
N SER A 211 13.73 14.62 -18.54
CA SER A 211 14.16 13.25 -18.89
C SER A 211 14.14 12.33 -17.68
N ILE A 212 14.68 12.77 -16.54
CA ILE A 212 14.67 12.00 -15.30
C ILE A 212 13.25 11.85 -14.74
N THR A 213 12.43 12.91 -14.78
CA THR A 213 11.03 12.83 -14.30
C THR A 213 10.16 11.93 -15.17
N ARG A 214 10.45 11.80 -16.48
CA ARG A 214 9.77 10.86 -17.35
C ARG A 214 10.17 9.42 -17.05
N ALA A 215 11.45 9.20 -16.73
CA ALA A 215 11.96 7.87 -16.46
C ALA A 215 11.55 7.35 -15.07
N PHE A 216 11.42 8.25 -14.09
CA PHE A 216 11.01 7.98 -12.71
C PHE A 216 9.49 7.81 -12.60
#